data_AF-A0A0M8TZ69-F1
#
_entry.id   AF-A0A0M8TZ69-F1
#
_cell.length_a   1.000
_cell.length_b   1.000
_cell.length_c   1.000
_cell.angle_alpha   90.00
_cell.angle_beta   90.00
_cell.angle_gamma   90.00
#
_symmetry.space_group_name_H-M   'P 1'
#
loop_
_entity.id
_entity.type
_entity.pdbx_description
1 polymer ?
#
loop_
_entity_poly.entity_id
_entity_poly.type
_entity_poly.pdbx_seq_one_letter_code
_entity_poly.pdbx_strand_id
1 'polypeptide(L)'
;MTVPAPITTPTPAASEITPGERQHAGRAQRALLLDLEGQRRGEIRRTVDSTQAGALLASCYFSSVLRWIREEPPPFDLPVSLDAALDIVLRGLLTSG
;
A
#
# COMPACT_ATOMS: atom_id res chain seq x y z
N MET A 1 5.15 -12.52 62.09
CA MET A 1 5.77 -11.59 61.13
C MET A 1 6.27 -12.42 59.96
N THR A 2 5.62 -12.35 58.81
CA THR A 2 5.98 -13.14 57.61
C THR A 2 6.48 -12.16 56.54
N VAL A 3 7.71 -12.37 56.08
CA VAL A 3 8.35 -11.55 55.03
C VAL A 3 7.88 -12.07 53.65
N PRO A 4 7.40 -11.23 52.72
CA PRO A 4 7.02 -11.68 51.39
C PRO A 4 8.26 -11.90 50.49
N ALA A 5 8.18 -12.90 49.61
CA ALA A 5 9.25 -13.25 48.66
C ALA A 5 9.42 -12.20 47.54
N PRO A 6 10.64 -12.02 46.98
CA PRO A 6 10.88 -11.05 45.90
C PRO A 6 10.25 -11.51 44.58
N ILE A 7 9.60 -10.57 43.89
CA ILE A 7 8.99 -10.77 42.58
C ILE A 7 10.10 -10.72 41.53
N THR A 8 10.39 -11.83 40.86
CA THR A 8 11.30 -11.85 39.71
C THR A 8 10.59 -11.23 38.51
N THR A 9 11.13 -10.12 38.00
CA THR A 9 10.67 -9.50 36.76
C THR A 9 11.05 -10.42 35.59
N PRO A 10 10.13 -10.79 34.68
CA PRO A 10 10.52 -11.52 33.48
C PRO A 10 11.39 -10.64 32.59
N THR A 11 12.57 -11.15 32.22
CA THR A 11 13.45 -10.59 31.19
C THR A 11 12.64 -10.35 29.91
N PRO A 12 12.70 -9.17 29.27
CA PRO A 12 11.97 -8.94 28.03
C PRO A 12 12.55 -9.88 26.97
N ALA A 13 11.70 -10.77 26.45
CA ALA A 13 12.04 -11.60 25.30
C ALA A 13 12.46 -10.67 24.15
N ALA A 14 13.65 -10.90 23.61
CA ALA A 14 14.09 -10.25 22.39
C ALA A 14 12.99 -10.43 21.33
N SER A 15 12.45 -9.33 20.82
CA SER A 15 11.37 -9.34 19.83
C SER A 15 11.78 -10.18 18.63
N GLU A 16 11.27 -11.40 18.55
CA GLU A 16 11.38 -12.23 17.37
C GLU A 16 10.51 -11.59 16.28
N ILE A 17 11.15 -10.82 15.41
CA ILE A 17 10.50 -10.26 14.22
C ILE A 17 9.98 -11.43 13.40
N THR A 18 8.65 -11.53 13.33
CA THR A 18 7.96 -12.64 12.69
C THR A 18 8.30 -12.66 11.19
N PRO A 19 8.32 -13.84 10.54
CA PRO A 19 8.64 -13.94 9.11
C PRO A 19 7.77 -13.04 8.22
N GLY A 20 6.51 -12.81 8.60
CA GLY A 20 5.59 -11.91 7.90
C GLY A 20 6.01 -10.44 7.94
N GLU A 21 6.53 -9.96 9.08
CA GLU A 21 7.01 -8.57 9.23
C GLU A 21 8.25 -8.30 8.35
N ARG A 22 9.17 -9.27 8.26
CA ARG A 22 10.34 -9.19 7.37
C ARG A 22 9.93 -9.12 5.90
N GLN A 23 8.92 -9.90 5.50
CA GLN A 23 8.44 -9.91 4.13
C GLN A 23 7.65 -8.64 3.78
N HIS A 24 6.89 -8.08 4.72
CA HIS A 24 6.20 -6.80 4.55
C HIS A 24 7.20 -5.65 4.44
N ALA A 25 8.21 -5.61 5.31
CA ALA A 25 9.29 -4.63 5.26
C ALA A 25 10.08 -4.70 3.93
N GLY A 26 10.37 -5.91 3.44
CA GLY A 26 11.04 -6.10 2.15
C GLY A 26 10.23 -5.59 0.95
N ARG A 27 8.89 -5.70 0.99
CA ARG A 27 8.01 -5.12 -0.05
C ARG A 27 7.95 -3.60 0.04
N ALA A 28 7.82 -3.06 1.25
CA ALA A 28 7.83 -1.62 1.49
C ALA A 28 9.14 -0.97 1.03
N GLN A 29 10.29 -1.58 1.34
CA GLN A 29 11.62 -1.11 0.89
C GLN A 29 11.71 -1.05 -0.64
N ARG A 30 11.19 -2.06 -1.34
CA ARG A 30 11.19 -2.10 -2.82
C ARG A 30 10.26 -1.05 -3.43
N ALA A 31 9.09 -0.84 -2.83
CA ALA A 31 8.17 0.22 -3.23
C ALA A 31 8.82 1.61 -3.06
N LEU A 32 9.53 1.82 -1.95
CA LEU A 32 10.26 3.06 -1.68
C LEU A 32 11.37 3.34 -2.70
N LEU A 33 12.09 2.29 -3.12
CA LEU A 33 13.15 2.42 -4.14
C LEU A 33 12.59 2.77 -5.53
N LEU A 34 11.44 2.20 -5.91
CA LEU A 34 10.79 2.52 -7.17
C LEU A 34 10.26 3.96 -7.19
N ASP A 35 9.70 4.42 -6.08
CA ASP A 35 9.27 5.80 -5.90
C ASP A 35 10.45 6.78 -6.00
N LEU A 36 11.51 6.56 -5.23
CA LEU A 36 12.70 7.40 -5.26
C LEU A 36 13.32 7.49 -6.66
N GLU A 37 13.34 6.39 -7.42
CA GLU A 37 13.86 6.39 -8.79
C GLU A 37 12.93 7.17 -9.76
N GLY A 38 11.61 6.99 -9.67
CA GLY A 38 10.64 7.74 -10.47
C GLY A 38 10.67 9.26 -10.17
N GLN A 39 10.85 9.62 -8.90
CA GLN A 39 11.05 10.99 -8.43
C GLN A 39 12.40 11.57 -8.87
N ARG A 40 13.45 10.74 -8.91
CA ARG A 40 14.79 11.16 -9.41
C ARG A 40 14.75 11.43 -10.91
N ARG A 41 13.98 10.65 -11.66
CA ARG A 41 13.76 10.81 -13.10
C ARG A 41 12.80 11.94 -13.47
N GLY A 42 12.07 12.47 -12.48
CA GLY A 42 11.08 13.54 -12.67
C GLY A 42 9.77 13.06 -13.29
N GLU A 43 9.56 11.75 -13.38
CA GLU A 43 8.36 11.12 -13.94
C GLU A 43 7.18 11.24 -12.97
N ILE A 44 7.45 11.13 -11.67
CA ILE A 44 6.46 11.28 -10.60
C ILE A 44 6.65 12.65 -9.94
N ARG A 45 5.55 13.31 -9.61
CA ARG A 45 5.57 14.60 -8.93
C ARG A 45 6.02 14.42 -7.47
N ARG A 46 7.02 15.20 -7.01
CA ARG A 46 7.63 15.10 -5.65
C ARG A 46 6.70 15.30 -4.48
N THR A 47 5.52 15.84 -4.72
CA THR A 47 4.51 16.05 -3.68
C THR A 47 3.61 14.84 -3.46
N VAL A 48 3.77 13.78 -4.25
CA VAL A 48 2.92 12.59 -4.19
C VAL A 48 3.61 11.48 -3.40
N ASP A 49 2.91 10.96 -2.40
CA ASP A 49 3.23 9.70 -1.74
C ASP A 49 2.82 8.51 -2.64
N SER A 50 3.80 7.78 -3.16
CA SER A 50 3.57 6.61 -4.01
C SER A 50 2.81 5.48 -3.32
N THR A 51 2.96 5.35 -1.99
CA THR A 51 2.25 4.33 -1.21
C THR A 51 0.77 4.66 -1.18
N GLN A 52 0.45 5.92 -0.91
CA GLN A 52 -0.92 6.41 -0.95
C GLN A 52 -1.52 6.31 -2.37
N ALA A 53 -0.75 6.67 -3.39
CA ALA A 53 -1.15 6.53 -4.79
C ALA A 53 -1.46 5.08 -5.17
N GLY A 54 -0.60 4.14 -4.77
CA GLY A 54 -0.80 2.71 -4.99
C GLY A 54 -2.02 2.16 -4.25
N ALA A 55 -2.27 2.62 -3.03
CA ALA A 55 -3.46 2.25 -2.27
C ALA A 55 -4.76 2.74 -2.94
N LEU A 56 -4.76 3.96 -3.47
CA LEU A 56 -5.89 4.51 -4.23
C LEU A 56 -6.15 3.72 -5.52
N LEU A 57 -5.09 3.38 -6.27
CA LEU A 57 -5.19 2.54 -7.46
C LEU A 57 -5.79 1.17 -7.14
N ALA A 58 -5.26 0.50 -6.12
CA ALA A 58 -5.75 -0.81 -5.70
C ALA A 58 -7.23 -0.74 -5.28
N SER A 59 -7.60 0.27 -4.48
CA SER A 59 -8.99 0.48 -4.04
C SER A 59 -9.94 0.65 -5.23
N CYS A 60 -9.55 1.46 -6.21
CA CYS A 60 -10.36 1.70 -7.41
C CYS A 60 -10.53 0.43 -8.25
N TYR A 61 -9.45 -0.33 -8.47
CA TYR A 61 -9.50 -1.60 -9.19
C TYR A 61 -10.43 -2.61 -8.50
N PHE A 62 -10.21 -2.87 -7.20
CA PHE A 62 -11.01 -3.85 -6.47
C PHE A 62 -12.48 -3.45 -6.42
N SER A 63 -12.79 -2.18 -6.16
CA SER A 63 -14.17 -1.69 -6.14
C SER A 63 -14.86 -1.87 -7.50
N SER A 64 -14.16 -1.54 -8.59
CA SER A 64 -14.69 -1.68 -9.96
C SER A 64 -14.96 -3.14 -10.32
N VAL A 65 -14.00 -4.02 -10.09
CA VAL A 65 -14.15 -5.46 -10.38
C VAL A 65 -15.26 -6.07 -9.51
N LEU A 66 -15.30 -5.77 -8.22
CA LEU A 66 -16.33 -6.29 -7.31
C LEU A 66 -17.73 -5.82 -7.70
N ARG A 67 -17.89 -4.58 -8.19
CA ARG A 67 -19.19 -4.10 -8.68
C ARG A 67 -19.57 -4.78 -9.99
N TRP A 68 -18.60 -4.97 -10.88
CA TRP A 68 -18.82 -5.60 -12.19
C TRP A 68 -19.28 -7.06 -12.08
N ILE A 69 -18.67 -7.86 -11.19
CA ILE A 69 -19.00 -9.30 -11.04
C ILE A 69 -20.32 -9.57 -10.31
N ARG A 70 -20.92 -8.56 -9.65
CA ARG A 70 -22.07 -8.74 -8.76
C ARG A 70 -23.42 -8.60 -9.44
N GLU A 71 -23.47 -8.04 -10.64
CA GLU A 71 -24.70 -7.73 -11.36
C GLU A 71 -24.70 -8.40 -12.75
N GLU A 72 -25.83 -8.94 -13.16
CA GLU A 72 -26.06 -9.49 -14.50
C GLU A 72 -27.32 -8.82 -15.10
N PRO A 73 -27.24 -8.11 -16.23
CA PRO A 73 -26.03 -7.87 -17.03
C PRO A 73 -25.01 -6.97 -16.29
N PRO A 74 -23.71 -7.03 -16.68
CA PRO A 74 -22.70 -6.19 -16.05
C PRO A 74 -23.07 -4.70 -16.17
N PRO A 75 -22.90 -3.91 -15.09
CA PRO A 75 -23.48 -2.57 -15.01
C PRO A 75 -22.71 -1.51 -15.83
N PHE A 76 -21.53 -1.86 -16.33
CA PHE A 76 -20.67 -1.00 -17.14
C PHE A 76 -19.59 -1.82 -17.86
N ASP A 77 -18.94 -1.20 -18.84
CA ASP A 77 -17.76 -1.74 -19.50
C ASP A 77 -16.54 -1.60 -18.58
N LEU A 78 -16.02 -2.74 -18.10
CA LEU A 78 -14.92 -2.78 -17.15
C LEU A 78 -13.60 -2.22 -17.72
N PRO A 79 -13.13 -2.65 -18.91
CA PRO A 79 -11.97 -2.04 -19.57
C PRO A 79 -12.04 -0.52 -19.63
N VAL A 80 -13.15 0.04 -20.13
CA VAL A 80 -13.31 1.50 -20.27
C VAL A 80 -13.28 2.20 -18.91
N SER A 81 -13.93 1.61 -17.90
CA SER A 81 -13.95 2.18 -16.55
C SER A 81 -12.57 2.15 -15.87
N LEU A 82 -11.79 1.09 -16.07
CA LEU A 82 -10.44 0.98 -15.50
C LEU A 82 -9.47 1.93 -16.19
N ASP A 83 -9.55 2.08 -17.51
CA ASP A 83 -8.73 3.03 -18.26
C ASP A 83 -9.00 4.47 -17.79
N ALA A 84 -10.27 4.86 -17.66
CA ALA A 84 -10.62 6.19 -17.16
C ALA A 84 -10.11 6.44 -15.73
N ALA A 85 -10.18 5.43 -14.85
CA ALA A 85 -9.67 5.54 -13.49
C ALA A 85 -8.14 5.68 -13.45
N LEU A 86 -7.43 4.87 -14.25
CA LEU A 86 -5.98 4.97 -14.40
C LEU A 86 -5.59 6.34 -14.94
N ASP A 87 -6.29 6.85 -15.94
CA ASP A 87 -5.99 8.15 -16.56
C ASP A 87 -6.17 9.30 -15.55
N ILE A 88 -7.23 9.27 -14.71
CA ILE A 88 -7.43 10.24 -13.63
C ILE A 88 -6.30 10.17 -12.60
N VAL A 89 -5.96 8.97 -12.14
CA VAL A 89 -4.93 8.81 -11.11
C VAL A 89 -3.56 9.20 -11.69
N LEU A 90 -3.17 8.65 -12.83
CA LEU A 90 -1.88 8.92 -13.47
C LEU A 90 -1.73 10.40 -13.87
N ARG A 91 -2.77 11.07 -14.36
CA ARG A 91 -2.70 12.54 -14.61
C ARG A 91 -2.43 13.35 -13.34
N GLY A 92 -2.91 12.89 -12.18
CA GLY A 92 -2.58 13.50 -10.89
C GLY A 92 -1.15 13.20 -10.41
N LEU A 93 -0.61 12.03 -10.78
CA LEU A 93 0.71 11.55 -10.35
C LEU A 93 1.86 12.09 -11.19
N LEU A 94 1.64 12.21 -12.50
CA LEU A 94 2.66 12.62 -13.45
C LEU A 94 2.94 14.12 -13.36
N THR A 95 4.20 14.49 -13.59
CA THR A 95 4.55 15.87 -13.84
C THR A 95 4.00 16.27 -15.21
N SER A 96 3.38 17.45 -15.29
CA SER A 96 3.13 18.05 -16.60
C SER A 96 4.51 18.41 -17.15
N GLY A 97 4.91 17.81 -18.27
CA GLY A 97 6.20 18.05 -18.90
C GLY A 97 6.51 19.53 -19.09
#